data_AF-A0A3L6JBQ1-F1
#
_entry.id   AF-A0A3L6JBQ1-F1
#
_cell.length_a   1.000
_cell.length_b   1.000
_cell.length_c   1.000
_cell.angle_alpha   90.00
_cell.angle_beta   90.00
_cell.angle_gamma   90.00
#
_symmetry.space_group_name_H-M   'P 1'
#
loop_
_entity.id
_entity.type
_entity.pdbx_description
1 polymer ?
#
loop_
_entity_poly.entity_id
_entity_poly.type
_entity_poly.pdbx_seq_one_letter_code
_entity_poly.pdbx_strand_id
1 'polypeptide(L)'
;MKTSSSSLKNRYAESARTKDSGGSNGPFSFPSETKFYKAKEARNRLIILSFPIKTKKHPLVAKGRWKIGDYDYVMDVWVHQRFGGGDQDFVCLKKNYNKPCPCCELAEEYRQAGKEEEYKAAKASRRVVYNVLDARSPEKGVMIFSTSHYLFEHELIEEAIASGVGGEPVDFAVDFLRKDENGRVDLGVENGKVISFRGAMTKLGQNEYLEFKSFSFETRDESLPRDIQSEVISLDEALTVMSYDDMQSAVYGQDDDEEEEERGESGRGRGEEQDERPNRSNRDDDRERGSDREDDHRPSRDDDRPRERDRDQDRRRDEPREEKPKDEPKGDTCPAGYKFPDDWDKKPECSKCKVWDRCGDALEATKKAKK
;
A
#
# COMPACT_ATOMS: atom_id res chain seq x y z
N MET A 1 -1.75 -31.03 -38.45
CA MET A 1 -1.11 -30.54 -37.20
C MET A 1 -0.81 -29.06 -37.39
N LYS A 2 -1.54 -28.17 -36.71
CA LYS A 2 -1.35 -26.71 -36.80
C LYS A 2 -0.72 -26.25 -35.48
N THR A 3 0.35 -25.49 -35.61
CA THR A 3 1.33 -25.12 -34.59
C THR A 3 0.84 -24.07 -33.60
N SER A 4 1.28 -24.22 -32.35
CA SER A 4 0.97 -23.48 -31.13
C SER A 4 1.56 -22.06 -31.05
N SER A 5 1.32 -21.21 -32.06
CA SER A 5 1.83 -19.82 -32.07
C SER A 5 1.04 -18.83 -31.19
N SER A 6 -0.06 -19.22 -30.55
CA SER A 6 -0.99 -18.25 -29.90
C SER A 6 -0.71 -17.95 -28.43
N SER A 7 -0.04 -18.85 -27.69
CA SER A 7 0.14 -18.72 -26.23
C SER A 7 1.05 -17.54 -25.86
N LEU A 8 2.25 -17.45 -26.47
CA LEU A 8 3.22 -16.40 -26.16
C LEU A 8 2.80 -15.02 -26.66
N LYS A 9 2.10 -14.95 -27.80
CA LYS A 9 1.56 -13.68 -28.33
C LYS A 9 0.50 -13.08 -27.42
N ASN A 10 -0.32 -13.91 -26.77
CA ASN A 10 -1.28 -13.45 -25.75
C ASN A 10 -0.55 -12.93 -24.50
N ARG A 11 0.49 -13.64 -24.04
CA ARG A 11 1.31 -13.21 -22.90
C ARG A 11 2.05 -11.89 -23.17
N TYR A 12 2.64 -11.72 -24.35
CA TYR A 12 3.27 -10.44 -24.74
C TYR A 12 2.25 -9.30 -24.88
N ALA A 13 1.04 -9.59 -25.36
CA ALA A 13 -0.03 -8.60 -25.43
C ALA A 13 -0.61 -8.23 -24.05
N GLU A 14 -0.54 -9.13 -23.08
CA GLU A 14 -0.96 -8.91 -21.69
C GLU A 14 0.12 -8.13 -20.92
N SER A 15 1.39 -8.54 -21.01
CA SER A 15 2.53 -7.78 -20.46
C SER A 15 2.68 -6.39 -21.08
N ALA A 16 2.38 -6.22 -22.37
CA ALA A 16 2.39 -4.89 -23.00
C ALA A 16 1.24 -3.99 -22.51
N ARG A 17 0.09 -4.55 -22.10
CA ARG A 17 -1.02 -3.78 -21.52
C ARG A 17 -0.77 -3.35 -20.08
N THR A 18 0.06 -4.09 -19.34
CA THR A 18 0.34 -3.84 -17.92
C THR A 18 1.67 -3.12 -17.66
N LYS A 19 2.46 -2.86 -18.71
CA LYS A 19 3.80 -2.27 -18.63
C LYS A 19 3.83 -0.85 -18.04
N ASP A 20 2.83 -0.03 -18.34
CA ASP A 20 2.77 1.38 -17.91
C ASP A 20 1.95 1.60 -16.63
N SER A 21 1.29 0.56 -16.11
CA SER A 21 0.65 0.55 -14.78
C SER A 21 1.70 0.36 -13.68
N GLY A 22 2.62 1.32 -13.55
CA GLY A 22 3.71 1.39 -12.58
C GLY A 22 3.28 1.55 -11.11
N GLY A 23 2.29 0.76 -10.70
CA GLY A 23 1.94 0.40 -9.35
C GLY A 23 1.12 -0.88 -9.49
N SER A 24 1.57 -2.00 -8.90
CA SER A 24 0.76 -3.22 -8.96
C SER A 24 -0.62 -2.86 -8.42
N ASN A 25 -1.65 -2.95 -9.26
CA ASN A 25 -3.04 -2.65 -8.87
C ASN A 25 -3.58 -3.72 -7.89
N GLY A 26 -2.68 -4.44 -7.20
CA GLY A 26 -3.01 -5.63 -6.44
C GLY A 26 -3.77 -6.63 -7.31
N PRO A 27 -4.66 -7.42 -6.70
CA PRO A 27 -5.52 -8.35 -7.41
C PRO A 27 -6.76 -7.67 -8.03
N PHE A 28 -6.68 -6.38 -8.39
CA PHE A 28 -7.81 -5.64 -8.94
C PHE A 28 -7.64 -5.40 -10.44
N SER A 29 -8.72 -5.62 -11.18
CA SER A 29 -8.85 -5.30 -12.59
C SER A 29 -9.77 -4.10 -12.75
N PHE A 30 -9.18 -2.91 -12.75
CA PHE A 30 -9.92 -1.66 -12.93
C PHE A 30 -10.12 -1.33 -14.42
N PRO A 31 -11.17 -0.58 -14.79
CA PRO A 31 -11.33 -0.02 -16.13
C PRO A 31 -10.08 0.77 -16.58
N SER A 32 -9.80 0.79 -17.88
CA SER A 32 -8.60 1.42 -18.47
C SER A 32 -8.44 2.92 -18.17
N GLU A 33 -9.56 3.61 -18.00
CA GLU A 33 -9.68 5.04 -17.75
C GLU A 33 -9.59 5.39 -16.25
N THR A 34 -9.41 4.39 -15.39
CA THR A 34 -9.35 4.57 -13.94
C THR A 34 -8.14 5.41 -13.56
N LYS A 35 -8.38 6.47 -12.80
CA LYS A 35 -7.35 7.34 -12.24
C LYS A 35 -6.96 6.85 -10.86
N PHE A 36 -5.69 6.98 -10.50
CA PHE A 36 -5.16 6.53 -9.21
C PHE A 36 -4.65 7.72 -8.40
N TYR A 37 -5.12 7.80 -7.15
CA TYR A 37 -4.64 8.79 -6.20
C TYR A 37 -3.30 8.33 -5.60
N LYS A 38 -2.30 9.20 -5.69
CA LYS A 38 -0.99 9.01 -5.05
C LYS A 38 -0.82 10.07 -3.96
N ALA A 39 -0.82 9.64 -2.71
CA ALA A 39 -0.54 10.51 -1.59
C ALA A 39 0.89 11.09 -1.70
N LYS A 40 1.04 12.35 -1.30
CA LYS A 40 2.31 13.09 -1.39
C LYS A 40 2.97 13.20 -0.02
N GLU A 41 4.29 13.41 -0.01
CA GLU A 41 5.05 13.80 1.18
C GLU A 41 4.78 15.27 1.55
N ALA A 42 3.52 15.54 1.88
CA ALA A 42 3.00 16.86 2.21
C ALA A 42 1.65 16.68 2.92
N ARG A 43 0.96 17.79 3.16
CA ARG A 43 -0.44 17.75 3.56
C ARG A 43 -1.31 17.36 2.38
N ASN A 44 -2.02 16.25 2.52
CA ASN A 44 -3.02 15.71 1.60
C ASN A 44 -4.42 16.07 2.12
N ARG A 45 -5.39 16.12 1.20
CA ARG A 45 -6.81 16.34 1.51
C ARG A 45 -7.63 15.49 0.55
N LEU A 46 -8.42 14.56 1.08
CA LEU A 46 -9.27 13.68 0.26
C LEU A 46 -10.68 13.57 0.82
N ILE A 47 -11.62 13.19 -0.04
CA ILE A 47 -13.00 12.85 0.33
C ILE A 47 -13.19 11.38 -0.04
N ILE A 48 -13.62 10.55 0.90
CA ILE A 48 -13.90 9.12 0.65
C ILE A 48 -15.35 8.97 0.23
N LEU A 49 -15.57 8.18 -0.83
CA LEU A 49 -16.89 7.91 -1.39
C LEU A 49 -17.30 6.46 -1.12
N SER A 50 -18.52 6.26 -0.61
CA SER A 50 -19.10 4.91 -0.51
C SER A 50 -19.41 4.34 -1.90
N PHE A 51 -19.50 3.02 -2.01
CA PHE A 51 -19.84 2.32 -3.24
C PHE A 51 -20.83 1.18 -2.94
N PRO A 52 -21.75 0.88 -3.88
CA PRO A 52 -22.65 -0.26 -3.71
C PRO A 52 -21.89 -1.57 -3.87
N ILE A 53 -22.10 -2.51 -2.96
CA ILE A 53 -21.62 -3.88 -3.08
C ILE A 53 -22.50 -4.62 -4.08
N LYS A 54 -21.92 -5.14 -5.17
CA LYS A 54 -22.68 -5.76 -6.26
C LYS A 54 -22.52 -7.27 -6.38
N THR A 55 -21.51 -7.84 -5.75
CA THR A 55 -21.09 -9.23 -5.93
C THR A 55 -20.81 -9.93 -4.60
N LYS A 56 -20.78 -11.26 -4.63
CA LYS A 56 -20.38 -12.09 -3.48
C LYS A 56 -18.86 -12.09 -3.22
N LYS A 57 -18.08 -11.40 -4.06
CA LYS A 57 -16.62 -11.32 -3.91
C LYS A 57 -16.22 -10.43 -2.73
N HIS A 58 -17.09 -9.50 -2.32
CA HIS A 58 -16.84 -8.68 -1.15
C HIS A 58 -16.61 -9.55 0.11
N PRO A 59 -15.46 -9.45 0.82
CA PRO A 59 -15.14 -10.34 1.93
C PRO A 59 -16.20 -10.34 3.04
N LEU A 60 -16.81 -9.19 3.33
CA LEU A 60 -17.85 -9.09 4.34
C LEU A 60 -19.17 -9.76 3.91
N VAL A 61 -19.48 -9.78 2.61
CA VAL A 61 -20.65 -10.52 2.08
C VAL A 61 -20.37 -12.02 2.13
N ALA A 62 -19.18 -12.44 1.73
CA ALA A 62 -18.79 -13.85 1.81
C ALA A 62 -18.80 -14.39 3.26
N LYS A 63 -18.55 -13.53 4.24
CA LYS A 63 -18.64 -13.83 5.68
C LYS A 63 -20.06 -13.66 6.26
N GLY A 64 -21.05 -13.28 5.45
CA GLY A 64 -22.44 -13.10 5.86
C GLY A 64 -22.69 -11.89 6.78
N ARG A 65 -21.75 -10.95 6.86
CA ARG A 65 -21.89 -9.71 7.64
C ARG A 65 -22.61 -8.60 6.87
N TRP A 66 -22.51 -8.64 5.55
CA TRP A 66 -23.07 -7.68 4.60
C TRP A 66 -23.86 -8.41 3.51
N LYS A 67 -24.66 -7.69 2.74
CA LYS A 67 -25.46 -8.19 1.62
C LYS A 67 -25.15 -7.42 0.34
N ILE A 68 -25.44 -8.05 -0.80
CA ILE A 68 -25.43 -7.36 -2.09
C ILE A 68 -26.51 -6.28 -2.07
N GLY A 69 -26.14 -5.06 -2.49
CA GLY A 69 -26.98 -3.86 -2.44
C GLY A 69 -26.68 -2.94 -1.26
N ASP A 70 -26.00 -3.43 -0.21
CA ASP A 70 -25.49 -2.58 0.86
C ASP A 70 -24.31 -1.71 0.34
N TYR A 71 -23.93 -0.67 1.08
CA TYR A 71 -22.87 0.29 0.70
C TYR A 71 -21.68 0.26 1.66
N ASP A 72 -20.49 0.01 1.13
CA ASP A 72 -19.23 0.10 1.90
C ASP A 72 -18.44 1.34 1.43
N TYR A 73 -17.56 1.87 2.28
CA TYR A 73 -16.63 2.94 1.90
C TYR A 73 -15.21 2.43 1.64
N VAL A 74 -14.91 1.19 2.04
CA VAL A 74 -13.58 0.60 1.93
C VAL A 74 -13.65 -0.85 1.47
N MET A 75 -12.78 -1.22 0.55
CA MET A 75 -12.50 -2.63 0.26
C MET A 75 -11.27 -3.07 1.05
N ASP A 76 -11.50 -3.72 2.19
CA ASP A 76 -10.46 -4.30 3.05
C ASP A 76 -10.21 -5.77 2.69
N VAL A 77 -9.03 -6.05 2.15
CA VAL A 77 -8.65 -7.35 1.60
C VAL A 77 -7.25 -7.79 2.03
N TRP A 78 -7.11 -9.08 2.31
CA TRP A 78 -5.79 -9.70 2.49
C TRP A 78 -5.22 -10.14 1.15
N VAL A 79 -3.98 -9.75 0.85
CA VAL A 79 -3.33 -9.96 -0.44
C VAL A 79 -1.95 -10.57 -0.23
N HIS A 80 -1.65 -11.64 -0.96
CA HIS A 80 -0.30 -12.15 -1.16
C HIS A 80 0.34 -11.36 -2.30
N GLN A 81 1.53 -10.81 -2.10
CA GLN A 81 2.15 -9.94 -3.09
C GLN A 81 3.39 -10.57 -3.71
N ARG A 82 3.64 -10.26 -4.98
CA ARG A 82 4.85 -10.67 -5.71
C ARG A 82 5.10 -12.17 -5.69
N PHE A 83 4.10 -12.95 -6.06
CA PHE A 83 4.23 -14.40 -6.22
C PHE A 83 4.49 -14.79 -7.68
N GLY A 84 5.23 -15.89 -7.85
CA GLY A 84 5.64 -16.43 -9.14
C GLY A 84 6.67 -15.56 -9.87
N GLY A 85 7.20 -16.04 -10.99
CA GLY A 85 8.14 -15.29 -11.84
C GLY A 85 7.53 -14.07 -12.54
N GLY A 86 6.24 -13.79 -12.32
CA GLY A 86 5.53 -12.63 -12.87
C GLY A 86 5.20 -11.52 -11.87
N ASP A 87 5.66 -11.61 -10.62
CA ASP A 87 5.34 -10.65 -9.54
C ASP A 87 3.82 -10.38 -9.39
N GLN A 88 3.00 -11.44 -9.47
CA GLN A 88 1.55 -11.31 -9.41
C GLN A 88 1.06 -11.18 -7.96
N ASP A 89 0.02 -10.35 -7.77
CA ASP A 89 -0.65 -10.16 -6.49
C ASP A 89 -1.96 -10.98 -6.45
N PHE A 90 -2.16 -11.76 -5.39
CA PHE A 90 -3.32 -12.67 -5.25
C PHE A 90 -4.15 -12.35 -4.01
N VAL A 91 -5.49 -12.41 -4.13
CA VAL A 91 -6.38 -12.36 -2.96
C VAL A 91 -6.17 -13.62 -2.12
N CYS A 92 -5.86 -13.44 -0.83
CA CYS A 92 -5.71 -14.55 0.09
C CYS A 92 -7.05 -15.27 0.33
N LEU A 93 -7.19 -16.50 -0.19
CA LEU A 93 -8.41 -17.29 -0.05
C LEU A 93 -8.72 -17.66 1.41
N LYS A 94 -7.68 -17.89 2.20
CA LYS A 94 -7.79 -18.28 3.61
C LYS A 94 -8.30 -17.14 4.47
N LYS A 95 -7.67 -15.96 4.40
CA LYS A 95 -8.01 -14.83 5.28
C LYS A 95 -9.30 -14.11 4.87
N ASN A 96 -9.60 -14.05 3.56
CA ASN A 96 -10.80 -13.37 3.07
C ASN A 96 -12.03 -14.28 3.05
N TYR A 97 -11.87 -15.57 2.73
CA TYR A 97 -12.99 -16.47 2.45
C TYR A 97 -13.00 -17.78 3.26
N ASN A 98 -12.07 -17.96 4.20
CA ASN A 98 -11.91 -19.21 4.97
C ASN A 98 -11.76 -20.46 4.09
N LYS A 99 -11.11 -20.32 2.93
CA LYS A 99 -10.82 -21.43 1.99
C LYS A 99 -9.33 -21.82 2.02
N PRO A 100 -8.95 -23.04 1.61
CA PRO A 100 -7.54 -23.40 1.39
C PRO A 100 -6.85 -22.39 0.47
N CYS A 101 -5.55 -22.17 0.66
CA CYS A 101 -4.80 -21.13 -0.05
C CYS A 101 -3.35 -21.55 -0.26
N PRO A 102 -2.91 -21.79 -1.51
CA PRO A 102 -1.56 -22.28 -1.81
C PRO A 102 -0.47 -21.34 -1.29
N CYS A 103 -0.67 -20.02 -1.42
CA CYS A 103 0.30 -19.03 -0.92
C CYS A 103 0.45 -19.06 0.61
N CYS A 104 -0.63 -19.34 1.35
CA CYS A 104 -0.55 -19.49 2.81
C CYS A 104 0.13 -20.80 3.22
N GLU A 105 -0.06 -21.86 2.43
CA GLU A 105 0.59 -23.16 2.64
C GLU A 105 2.11 -23.01 2.41
N LEU A 106 2.52 -22.38 1.31
CA LEU A 106 3.94 -22.09 1.04
C LEU A 106 4.57 -21.17 2.10
N ALA A 107 3.87 -20.12 2.52
CA ALA A 107 4.35 -19.26 3.61
C ALA A 107 4.57 -20.06 4.91
N GLU A 108 3.67 -21.00 5.21
CA GLU A 108 3.80 -21.87 6.37
C GLU A 108 4.99 -22.83 6.25
N GLU A 109 5.25 -23.37 5.06
CA GLU A 109 6.43 -24.19 4.79
C GLU A 109 7.73 -23.42 5.05
N TYR A 110 7.83 -22.17 4.58
CA TYR A 110 8.98 -21.31 4.87
C TYR A 110 9.16 -21.08 6.37
N ARG A 111 8.07 -20.82 7.08
CA ARG A 111 8.09 -20.64 8.54
C ARG A 111 8.59 -21.89 9.25
N GLN A 112 8.13 -23.08 8.84
CA GLN A 112 8.57 -24.36 9.42
C GLN A 112 10.03 -24.69 9.08
N ALA A 113 10.50 -24.27 7.91
CA ALA A 113 11.90 -24.40 7.50
C ALA A 113 12.85 -23.35 8.13
N GLY A 114 12.34 -22.41 8.93
CA GLY A 114 13.12 -21.32 9.52
C GLY A 114 13.56 -20.25 8.51
N LYS A 115 12.92 -20.19 7.34
CA LYS A 115 13.16 -19.22 6.26
C LYS A 115 12.33 -17.95 6.49
N GLU A 116 12.78 -17.13 7.43
CA GLU A 116 11.99 -16.00 7.94
C GLU A 116 11.75 -14.90 6.90
N GLU A 117 12.72 -14.62 6.03
CA GLU A 117 12.57 -13.56 5.02
C GLU A 117 11.61 -13.99 3.90
N GLU A 118 11.69 -15.24 3.45
CA GLU A 118 10.75 -15.83 2.50
C GLU A 118 9.34 -15.93 3.10
N TYR A 119 9.22 -16.29 4.38
CA TYR A 119 7.94 -16.24 5.09
C TYR A 119 7.35 -14.83 5.11
N LYS A 120 8.14 -13.80 5.45
CA LYS A 120 7.69 -12.40 5.46
C LYS A 120 7.29 -11.88 4.09
N ALA A 121 7.96 -12.33 3.03
CA ALA A 121 7.61 -12.00 1.65
C ALA A 121 6.33 -12.72 1.21
N ALA A 122 6.18 -14.00 1.58
CA ALA A 122 5.07 -14.84 1.18
C ALA A 122 3.78 -14.58 1.98
N LYS A 123 3.86 -14.11 3.23
CA LYS A 123 2.67 -13.90 4.07
C LYS A 123 1.73 -12.86 3.46
N ALA A 124 0.43 -13.09 3.61
CA ALA A 124 -0.56 -12.11 3.18
C ALA A 124 -0.43 -10.81 4.00
N SER A 125 -0.56 -9.68 3.32
CA SER A 125 -0.65 -8.34 3.90
C SER A 125 -2.06 -7.77 3.74
N ARG A 126 -2.51 -6.97 4.70
CA ARG A 126 -3.85 -6.35 4.67
C ARG A 126 -3.80 -5.02 3.91
N ARG A 127 -4.61 -4.91 2.86
CA ARG A 127 -4.70 -3.75 1.97
C ARG A 127 -6.10 -3.19 1.99
N VAL A 128 -6.19 -1.88 1.83
CA VAL A 128 -7.44 -1.14 1.75
C VAL A 128 -7.48 -0.37 0.44
N VAL A 129 -8.65 -0.37 -0.19
CA VAL A 129 -8.89 0.35 -1.44
C VAL A 129 -10.14 1.21 -1.28
N TYR A 130 -10.08 2.45 -1.76
CA TYR A 130 -11.15 3.44 -1.65
C TYR A 130 -11.44 4.08 -3.01
N ASN A 131 -12.68 4.51 -3.20
CA ASN A 131 -13.00 5.58 -4.15
C ASN A 131 -12.79 6.93 -3.45
N VAL A 132 -12.00 7.82 -4.03
CA VAL A 132 -11.68 9.13 -3.43
C VAL A 132 -11.77 10.27 -4.43
N LEU A 133 -11.98 11.47 -3.91
CA LEU A 133 -11.74 12.73 -4.59
C LEU A 133 -10.56 13.46 -3.95
N ASP A 134 -9.71 14.09 -4.78
CA ASP A 134 -8.73 15.05 -4.30
C ASP A 134 -9.44 16.37 -4.01
N ALA A 135 -9.57 16.73 -2.74
CA ALA A 135 -10.30 17.92 -2.33
C ALA A 135 -9.66 19.22 -2.83
N ARG A 136 -8.39 19.19 -3.28
CA ARG A 136 -7.72 20.34 -3.91
C ARG A 136 -7.89 20.40 -5.42
N SER A 137 -8.38 19.31 -6.02
CA SER A 137 -8.52 19.17 -7.47
C SER A 137 -9.72 18.27 -7.80
N PRO A 138 -10.94 18.66 -7.40
CA PRO A 138 -12.14 17.83 -7.59
C PRO A 138 -12.45 17.54 -9.07
N GLU A 139 -12.00 18.42 -9.98
CA GLU A 139 -12.12 18.26 -11.43
C GLU A 139 -11.40 17.03 -12.01
N LYS A 140 -10.50 16.42 -11.22
CA LYS A 140 -9.88 15.15 -11.62
C LYS A 140 -10.86 13.99 -11.60
N GLY A 141 -12.05 14.15 -11.02
CA GLY A 141 -13.05 13.10 -10.88
C GLY A 141 -12.62 12.03 -9.90
N VAL A 142 -13.41 10.96 -9.82
CA VAL A 142 -13.17 9.85 -8.88
C VAL A 142 -11.85 9.16 -9.20
N MET A 143 -11.08 8.87 -8.15
CA MET A 143 -9.82 8.16 -8.21
C MET A 143 -9.83 6.96 -7.26
N ILE A 144 -9.01 5.96 -7.57
CA ILE A 144 -8.75 4.84 -6.69
C ILE A 144 -7.55 5.14 -5.80
N PHE A 145 -7.73 4.99 -4.49
CA PHE A 145 -6.63 5.03 -3.53
C PHE A 145 -6.43 3.65 -2.92
N SER A 146 -5.28 3.03 -3.19
CA SER A 146 -4.89 1.73 -2.62
C SER A 146 -3.70 1.93 -1.69
N THR A 147 -3.80 1.42 -0.46
CA THR A 147 -2.76 1.59 0.56
C THR A 147 -2.77 0.45 1.60
N SER A 148 -1.83 0.51 2.55
CA SER A 148 -1.76 -0.42 3.68
C SER A 148 -2.87 -0.12 4.69
N HIS A 149 -3.58 -1.15 5.15
CA HIS A 149 -4.52 -1.01 6.27
C HIS A 149 -3.79 -0.47 7.51
N TYR A 150 -2.62 -1.04 7.81
CA TYR A 150 -1.89 -0.70 9.04
C TYR A 150 -1.40 0.75 9.05
N LEU A 151 -0.93 1.26 7.91
CA LEU A 151 -0.38 2.62 7.85
C LEU A 151 -1.44 3.71 7.69
N PHE A 152 -2.60 3.38 7.09
CA PHE A 152 -3.61 4.38 6.75
C PHE A 152 -4.95 4.14 7.45
N GLU A 153 -5.66 3.05 7.17
CA GLU A 153 -7.00 2.80 7.73
C GLU A 153 -6.99 2.75 9.25
N HIS A 154 -5.99 2.08 9.83
CA HIS A 154 -5.86 1.99 11.28
C HIS A 154 -5.78 3.38 11.93
N GLU A 155 -4.83 4.20 11.48
CA GLU A 155 -4.64 5.58 11.98
C GLU A 155 -5.87 6.46 11.70
N LEU A 156 -6.49 6.31 10.53
CA LEU A 156 -7.70 7.04 10.16
C LEU A 156 -8.86 6.73 11.11
N ILE A 157 -9.11 5.45 11.39
CA ILE A 157 -10.23 5.02 12.24
C ILE A 157 -9.96 5.36 13.71
N GLU A 158 -8.73 5.20 14.20
CA GLU A 158 -8.37 5.61 15.56
C GLU A 158 -8.63 7.11 15.77
N GLU A 159 -8.21 7.95 14.82
CA GLU A 159 -8.48 9.39 14.90
C GLU A 159 -9.97 9.71 14.73
N ALA A 160 -10.70 9.00 13.87
CA ALA A 160 -12.14 9.18 13.70
C ALA A 160 -12.89 8.90 15.01
N ILE A 161 -12.50 7.87 15.74
CA ILE A 161 -13.08 7.55 17.06
C ILE A 161 -12.69 8.61 18.08
N ALA A 162 -11.42 9.02 18.13
CA ALA A 162 -10.92 10.00 19.10
C ALA A 162 -11.53 11.41 18.91
N SER A 163 -11.73 11.82 17.66
CA SER A 163 -12.37 13.10 17.28
C SER A 163 -13.91 13.04 17.33
N GLY A 164 -14.48 11.86 17.55
CA GLY A 164 -15.90 11.59 17.62
C GLY A 164 -16.61 12.21 18.84
N VAL A 165 -17.93 12.41 18.74
CA VAL A 165 -18.74 12.95 19.85
C VAL A 165 -19.47 11.80 20.53
N GLY A 166 -19.38 11.71 21.86
CA GLY A 166 -20.08 10.69 22.64
C GLY A 166 -19.53 9.27 22.47
N GLY A 167 -18.30 9.12 21.95
CA GLY A 167 -17.68 7.82 21.67
C GLY A 167 -18.03 7.23 20.31
N GLU A 168 -18.89 7.88 19.54
CA GLU A 168 -19.20 7.51 18.16
C GLU A 168 -18.16 8.10 17.20
N PRO A 169 -17.64 7.32 16.23
CA PRO A 169 -16.66 7.83 15.28
C PRO A 169 -17.22 8.95 14.40
N VAL A 170 -16.34 9.82 13.91
CA VAL A 170 -16.68 10.82 12.89
C VAL A 170 -17.19 10.11 11.63
N ASP A 171 -18.39 10.47 11.18
CA ASP A 171 -18.92 10.05 9.89
C ASP A 171 -18.23 10.81 8.75
N PHE A 172 -17.08 10.29 8.32
CA PHE A 172 -16.20 10.97 7.36
C PHE A 172 -16.45 10.59 5.90
N ALA A 173 -17.04 9.43 5.63
CA ALA A 173 -17.29 8.96 4.27
C ALA A 173 -18.60 9.55 3.73
N VAL A 174 -18.68 9.76 2.42
CA VAL A 174 -19.91 10.19 1.77
C VAL A 174 -20.85 9.00 1.67
N ASP A 175 -21.96 9.03 2.40
CA ASP A 175 -23.00 8.02 2.33
C ASP A 175 -24.01 8.34 1.22
N PHE A 176 -24.02 7.56 0.14
CA PHE A 176 -24.96 7.75 -0.96
C PHE A 176 -26.38 7.25 -0.66
N LEU A 177 -26.61 6.57 0.46
CA LEU A 177 -27.94 6.20 0.94
C LEU A 177 -28.63 7.36 1.65
N ARG A 178 -27.86 8.25 2.30
CA ARG A 178 -28.38 9.44 2.97
C ARG A 178 -29.20 10.30 2.01
N LYS A 179 -30.41 10.67 2.45
CA LYS A 179 -31.34 11.50 1.68
C LYS A 179 -31.46 12.91 2.25
N ASP A 180 -31.60 13.89 1.35
CA ASP A 180 -31.95 15.26 1.69
C ASP A 180 -33.44 15.38 2.07
N GLU A 181 -33.86 16.59 2.45
CA GLU A 181 -35.26 16.91 2.79
C GLU A 181 -36.26 16.64 1.64
N ASN A 182 -35.77 16.51 0.40
CA ASN A 182 -36.57 16.25 -0.80
C ASN A 182 -36.51 14.76 -1.22
N GLY A 183 -35.89 13.89 -0.41
CA GLY A 183 -35.74 12.46 -0.71
C GLY A 183 -34.69 12.13 -1.78
N ARG A 184 -33.85 13.09 -2.19
CA ARG A 184 -32.73 12.89 -3.13
C ARG A 184 -31.46 12.52 -2.37
N VAL A 185 -30.46 11.97 -3.05
CA VAL A 185 -29.15 11.71 -2.42
C VAL A 185 -28.56 13.02 -1.89
N ASP A 186 -28.21 13.05 -0.60
CA ASP A 186 -27.61 14.22 0.03
C ASP A 186 -26.16 14.37 -0.42
N LEU A 187 -25.87 15.35 -1.26
CA LEU A 187 -24.52 15.70 -1.69
C LEU A 187 -24.01 16.99 -1.01
N GLY A 188 -24.78 17.49 -0.06
CA GLY A 188 -24.49 18.71 0.71
C GLY A 188 -23.29 18.54 1.62
N VAL A 189 -22.71 19.66 2.05
CA VAL A 189 -21.42 19.74 2.75
C VAL A 189 -21.31 18.93 4.06
N GLU A 190 -22.46 18.58 4.66
CA GLU A 190 -22.54 17.81 5.90
C GLU A 190 -22.46 16.29 5.70
N ASN A 191 -22.64 15.79 4.47
CA ASN A 191 -22.48 14.36 4.17
C ASN A 191 -21.01 14.04 3.88
N GLY A 192 -20.36 13.31 4.79
CA GLY A 192 -18.93 13.06 4.77
C GLY A 192 -18.06 14.30 5.07
N LYS A 193 -16.75 14.11 5.11
CA LYS A 193 -15.76 15.13 5.50
C LYS A 193 -14.60 15.20 4.50
N VAL A 194 -13.89 16.33 4.50
CA VAL A 194 -12.54 16.41 3.95
C VAL A 194 -11.59 15.83 4.99
N ILE A 195 -10.95 14.73 4.63
CA ILE A 195 -9.93 14.07 5.46
C ILE A 195 -8.59 14.71 5.11
N SER A 196 -8.00 15.45 6.05
CA SER A 196 -6.66 16.00 5.89
C SER A 196 -5.65 15.24 6.73
N PHE A 197 -4.54 14.85 6.12
CA PHE A 197 -3.44 14.14 6.78
C PHE A 197 -2.09 14.56 6.18
N ARG A 198 -1.02 14.37 6.95
CA ARG A 198 0.36 14.58 6.52
C ARG A 198 0.98 13.24 6.09
N GLY A 199 1.50 13.20 4.87
CA GLY A 199 2.43 12.15 4.45
C GLY A 199 3.85 12.53 4.86
N ALA A 200 4.60 11.61 5.46
CA ALA A 200 6.02 11.76 5.78
C ALA A 200 6.77 10.51 5.31
N MET A 201 7.88 10.68 4.58
CA MET A 201 8.70 9.53 4.19
C MET A 201 9.51 9.03 5.39
N THR A 202 9.32 7.76 5.72
CA THR A 202 9.99 7.08 6.83
C THR A 202 10.79 5.88 6.30
N LYS A 203 11.94 5.61 6.92
CA LYS A 203 12.80 4.46 6.60
C LYS A 203 12.55 3.33 7.58
N LEU A 204 12.33 2.12 7.08
CA LEU A 204 12.36 0.87 7.86
C LEU A 204 13.36 -0.08 7.19
N GLY A 205 14.55 -0.18 7.79
CA GLY A 205 15.68 -0.88 7.18
C GLY A 205 16.12 -0.17 5.90
N GLN A 206 16.11 -0.89 4.77
CA GLN A 206 16.45 -0.35 3.46
C GLN A 206 15.25 0.20 2.69
N ASN A 207 14.02 -0.04 3.17
CA ASN A 207 12.81 0.37 2.47
C ASN A 207 12.33 1.73 2.98
N GLU A 208 11.97 2.62 2.05
CA GLU A 208 11.25 3.86 2.32
C GLU A 208 9.76 3.66 2.11
N TYR A 209 8.94 4.19 3.02
CA TYR A 209 7.49 4.16 2.91
C TYR A 209 6.91 5.49 3.37
N LEU A 210 5.75 5.83 2.83
CA LEU A 210 4.99 6.99 3.25
C LEU A 210 4.19 6.62 4.49
N GLU A 211 4.50 7.26 5.61
CA GLU A 211 3.74 7.20 6.84
C GLU A 211 2.66 8.29 6.84
N PHE A 212 1.47 7.96 7.33
CA PHE A 212 0.31 8.85 7.35
C PHE A 212 0.02 9.27 8.78
N LYS A 213 0.04 10.58 9.05
CA LYS A 213 -0.11 11.14 10.40
C LYS A 213 -1.00 12.36 10.41
N SER A 214 -1.42 12.75 11.62
CA SER A 214 -2.14 14.01 11.86
C SER A 214 -3.43 14.09 11.04
N PHE A 215 -4.25 13.04 11.14
CA PHE A 215 -5.57 13.02 10.53
C PHE A 215 -6.45 14.10 11.18
N SER A 216 -7.30 14.71 10.37
CA SER A 216 -8.28 15.71 10.80
C SER A 216 -9.46 15.69 9.84
N PHE A 217 -10.64 15.99 10.36
CA PHE A 217 -11.90 15.92 9.64
C PHE A 217 -12.52 17.31 9.54
N GLU A 218 -12.52 17.87 8.33
CA GLU A 218 -13.01 19.21 8.05
C GLU A 218 -14.36 19.11 7.30
N THR A 219 -15.31 19.99 7.59
CA THR A 219 -16.52 20.11 6.76
C THR A 219 -16.13 20.57 5.35
N ARG A 220 -16.83 20.07 4.34
CA ARG A 220 -16.56 20.45 2.95
C ARG A 220 -16.94 21.91 2.70
N ASP A 221 -16.16 22.59 1.86
CA ASP A 221 -16.46 23.96 1.45
C ASP A 221 -17.62 24.01 0.44
N GLU A 222 -17.76 22.95 -0.37
CA GLU A 222 -18.73 22.87 -1.46
C GLU A 222 -19.46 21.51 -1.51
N SER A 223 -20.65 21.53 -2.10
CA SER A 223 -21.42 20.31 -2.38
C SER A 223 -20.77 19.49 -3.49
N LEU A 224 -20.96 18.17 -3.48
CA LEU A 224 -20.39 17.32 -4.53
C LEU A 224 -21.15 17.47 -5.85
N PRO A 225 -20.49 17.21 -7.00
CA PRO A 225 -21.16 17.12 -8.30
C PRO A 225 -22.31 16.11 -8.28
N ARG A 226 -23.42 16.41 -8.96
CA ARG A 226 -24.64 15.58 -8.92
C ARG A 226 -24.46 14.19 -9.52
N ASP A 227 -23.55 14.08 -10.48
CA ASP A 227 -23.20 12.88 -11.23
C ASP A 227 -22.10 12.05 -10.57
N ILE A 228 -21.53 12.51 -9.45
CA ILE A 228 -20.38 11.85 -8.81
C ILE A 228 -20.62 10.37 -8.49
N GLN A 229 -21.84 10.01 -8.12
CA GLN A 229 -22.20 8.63 -7.79
C GLN A 229 -22.02 7.68 -8.98
N SER A 230 -22.20 8.17 -10.21
CA SER A 230 -22.05 7.36 -11.42
C SER A 230 -20.58 7.10 -11.80
N GLU A 231 -19.65 7.90 -11.27
CA GLU A 231 -18.21 7.73 -11.46
C GLU A 231 -17.60 6.74 -10.46
N VAL A 232 -18.31 6.41 -9.39
CA VAL A 232 -17.82 5.51 -8.34
C VAL A 232 -17.72 4.09 -8.84
N ILE A 233 -16.54 3.49 -8.67
CA ILE A 233 -16.27 2.12 -9.08
C ILE A 233 -16.70 1.16 -7.97
N SER A 234 -17.44 0.10 -8.35
CA SER A 234 -17.69 -1.02 -7.45
C SER A 234 -16.39 -1.83 -7.28
N LEU A 235 -15.77 -1.69 -6.10
CA LEU A 235 -14.46 -2.28 -5.83
C LEU A 235 -14.52 -3.82 -5.79
N ASP A 236 -15.67 -4.39 -5.45
CA ASP A 236 -15.87 -5.84 -5.43
C ASP A 236 -16.05 -6.45 -6.83
N GLU A 237 -16.59 -5.71 -7.79
CA GLU A 237 -16.59 -6.11 -9.20
C GLU A 237 -15.16 -6.15 -9.76
N ALA A 238 -14.36 -5.13 -9.44
CA ALA A 238 -12.96 -5.03 -9.83
C ALA A 238 -12.05 -6.10 -9.18
N LEU A 239 -12.46 -6.69 -8.06
CA LEU A 239 -11.66 -7.69 -7.35
C LEU A 239 -11.57 -9.01 -8.15
N THR A 240 -10.35 -9.48 -8.38
CA THR A 240 -10.08 -10.76 -9.04
C THR A 240 -9.77 -11.82 -8.00
N VAL A 241 -10.64 -12.82 -7.89
CA VAL A 241 -10.49 -13.94 -6.96
C VAL A 241 -10.23 -15.21 -7.78
N MET A 242 -8.98 -15.67 -7.77
CA MET A 242 -8.59 -16.90 -8.47
C MET A 242 -9.04 -18.16 -7.74
N SER A 243 -9.14 -19.27 -8.46
CA SER A 243 -9.34 -20.57 -7.85
C SER A 243 -8.07 -21.04 -7.14
N TYR A 244 -8.18 -22.08 -6.30
CA TYR A 244 -7.03 -22.70 -5.66
C TYR A 244 -6.05 -23.23 -6.72
N ASP A 245 -6.55 -23.97 -7.71
CA ASP A 245 -5.73 -24.64 -8.74
C ASP A 245 -5.01 -23.63 -9.64
N ASP A 246 -5.68 -22.53 -10.02
CA ASP A 246 -5.06 -21.46 -10.82
C ASP A 246 -3.96 -20.76 -10.02
N MET A 247 -4.23 -20.48 -8.74
CA MET A 247 -3.24 -19.88 -7.84
C MET A 247 -2.06 -20.82 -7.61
N GLN A 248 -2.30 -22.11 -7.41
CA GLN A 248 -1.25 -23.12 -7.22
C GLN A 248 -0.37 -23.22 -8.47
N SER A 249 -0.99 -23.27 -9.65
CA SER A 249 -0.28 -23.31 -10.92
C SER A 249 0.57 -22.04 -11.14
N ALA A 250 0.07 -20.87 -10.73
CA ALA A 250 0.86 -19.63 -10.80
C ALA A 250 2.02 -19.59 -9.80
N VAL A 251 1.86 -20.22 -8.63
CA VAL A 251 2.88 -20.27 -7.58
C VAL A 251 3.99 -21.29 -7.89
N TYR A 252 3.64 -22.49 -8.38
CA TYR A 252 4.60 -23.59 -8.57
C TYR A 252 4.94 -23.88 -10.05
N GLY A 253 4.10 -23.48 -10.99
CA GLY A 253 4.20 -23.89 -12.41
C GLY A 253 5.08 -23.01 -13.29
N GLN A 254 6.03 -22.25 -12.72
CA GLN A 254 6.96 -21.40 -13.49
C GLN A 254 8.44 -21.80 -13.41
N ASP A 255 8.79 -22.86 -12.66
CA ASP A 255 10.19 -23.30 -12.51
C ASP A 255 10.60 -24.45 -13.47
N ASP A 256 9.74 -24.87 -14.39
CA ASP A 256 9.97 -26.04 -15.27
C ASP A 256 10.59 -25.72 -16.66
N ASP A 257 11.34 -24.61 -16.80
CA ASP A 257 11.99 -24.24 -18.08
C ASP A 257 13.53 -24.06 -18.00
N GLU A 258 14.24 -24.65 -17.03
CA GLU A 258 15.71 -24.81 -17.11
C GLU A 258 16.23 -26.12 -16.50
N GLU A 259 16.11 -27.24 -17.23
CA GLU A 259 17.11 -28.32 -17.21
C GLU A 259 16.97 -29.24 -18.44
N GLU A 260 17.57 -28.85 -19.57
CA GLU A 260 18.17 -29.81 -20.54
C GLU A 260 19.05 -29.08 -21.59
N GLU A 261 20.29 -28.75 -21.23
CA GLU A 261 21.39 -28.86 -22.19
C GLU A 261 22.55 -29.66 -21.56
N GLU A 262 22.38 -30.98 -21.52
CA GLU A 262 23.52 -31.88 -21.70
C GLU A 262 24.10 -31.66 -23.11
N ARG A 263 25.11 -30.79 -23.22
CA ARG A 263 26.03 -30.80 -24.36
C ARG A 263 27.49 -30.70 -23.92
N GLY A 264 28.02 -31.88 -23.61
CA GLY A 264 29.19 -32.42 -24.29
C GLY A 264 30.49 -31.61 -24.22
N GLU A 265 31.39 -32.08 -23.36
CA GLU A 265 32.83 -31.93 -23.53
C GLU A 265 33.26 -32.25 -24.98
N SER A 266 33.83 -31.30 -25.70
CA SER A 266 34.99 -31.55 -26.58
C SER A 266 35.60 -30.25 -27.11
N GLY A 267 36.93 -30.17 -27.13
CA GLY A 267 37.62 -29.44 -28.21
C GLY A 267 38.45 -28.21 -27.80
N ARG A 268 39.72 -28.47 -27.49
CA ARG A 268 40.82 -27.50 -27.36
C ARG A 268 41.18 -26.81 -28.70
N GLY A 269 41.67 -25.57 -28.60
CA GLY A 269 42.50 -24.89 -29.62
C GLY A 269 42.28 -23.37 -29.56
N ARG A 270 43.08 -22.54 -28.86
CA ARG A 270 44.48 -22.12 -29.06
C ARG A 270 44.73 -21.49 -30.44
N GLY A 271 44.85 -20.16 -30.47
CA GLY A 271 45.32 -19.37 -31.62
C GLY A 271 45.33 -17.88 -31.30
N GLU A 272 46.49 -17.40 -30.82
CA GLU A 272 46.91 -15.98 -30.84
C GLU A 272 47.10 -15.51 -32.28
N GLU A 273 46.83 -14.23 -32.59
CA GLU A 273 47.85 -13.27 -33.09
C GLU A 273 47.23 -11.93 -33.55
N GLN A 274 48.07 -10.91 -33.40
CA GLN A 274 47.92 -9.48 -33.68
C GLN A 274 47.65 -9.19 -35.16
N ASP A 275 47.04 -8.04 -35.50
CA ASP A 275 47.75 -7.05 -36.34
C ASP A 275 47.04 -5.70 -36.51
N GLU A 276 47.86 -4.75 -36.94
CA GLU A 276 47.79 -3.30 -36.87
C GLU A 276 46.82 -2.57 -37.83
N ARG A 277 46.49 -1.33 -37.44
CA ARG A 277 45.94 -0.21 -38.26
C ARG A 277 46.84 0.08 -39.49
N PRO A 278 46.37 0.66 -40.63
CA PRO A 278 45.97 2.10 -40.69
C PRO A 278 44.99 2.58 -41.81
N ASN A 279 44.28 3.66 -41.47
CA ASN A 279 44.08 4.93 -42.21
C ASN A 279 43.52 4.98 -43.67
N ARG A 280 42.44 5.77 -43.86
CA ARG A 280 42.08 6.67 -45.01
C ARG A 280 40.59 7.06 -44.88
N SER A 281 40.17 8.30 -44.59
CA SER A 281 40.29 9.63 -45.24
C SER A 281 39.08 10.01 -46.12
N ASN A 282 38.47 11.15 -45.76
CA ASN A 282 37.77 12.17 -46.57
C ASN A 282 36.31 11.97 -47.06
N ARG A 283 35.39 12.82 -46.56
CA ARG A 283 34.75 13.99 -47.23
C ARG A 283 33.50 14.41 -46.42
N ASP A 284 33.46 15.57 -45.78
CA ASP A 284 33.18 16.93 -46.31
C ASP A 284 31.75 17.12 -46.83
N ASP A 285 30.91 17.81 -46.04
CA ASP A 285 29.86 18.80 -46.42
C ASP A 285 29.17 19.23 -45.10
N ASP A 286 29.60 20.27 -44.39
CA ASP A 286 29.45 21.71 -44.71
C ASP A 286 27.99 22.16 -44.84
N ARG A 287 27.46 22.81 -43.79
CA ARG A 287 26.63 24.02 -43.90
C ARG A 287 26.37 24.69 -42.55
N GLU A 288 27.02 25.82 -42.43
CA GLU A 288 26.88 26.88 -41.44
C GLU A 288 25.55 27.65 -41.52
N ARG A 289 25.10 28.16 -40.36
CA ARG A 289 24.44 29.47 -40.12
C ARG A 289 24.29 29.59 -38.58
N GLY A 290 25.09 30.38 -37.86
CA GLY A 290 25.18 31.86 -37.85
C GLY A 290 24.14 32.40 -36.84
N SER A 291 24.46 32.57 -35.56
CA SER A 291 25.20 33.64 -34.84
C SER A 291 24.35 34.84 -34.38
N ASP A 292 24.69 35.28 -33.16
CA ASP A 292 24.55 36.63 -32.57
C ASP A 292 23.23 37.05 -31.90
N ARG A 293 23.30 37.25 -30.56
CA ARG A 293 23.38 38.58 -29.88
C ARG A 293 23.28 38.42 -28.35
N GLU A 294 24.33 38.78 -27.62
CA GLU A 294 24.50 40.03 -26.81
C GLU A 294 23.63 40.01 -25.53
N ASP A 295 24.16 39.72 -24.34
CA ASP A 295 24.99 40.58 -23.47
C ASP A 295 24.19 41.76 -22.90
N ASP A 296 23.77 41.65 -21.63
CA ASP A 296 23.41 42.84 -20.85
C ASP A 296 23.81 42.69 -19.38
N HIS A 297 24.54 43.71 -18.95
CA HIS A 297 25.20 43.89 -17.67
C HIS A 297 24.31 44.68 -16.70
N ARG A 298 24.68 44.59 -15.41
CA ARG A 298 24.56 45.61 -14.32
C ARG A 298 23.49 45.33 -13.23
N PRO A 299 23.65 45.92 -12.02
CA PRO A 299 24.85 45.95 -11.18
C PRO A 299 24.56 45.63 -9.70
N SER A 300 25.62 45.34 -8.97
CA SER A 300 25.68 45.27 -7.50
C SER A 300 25.35 46.62 -6.86
N ARG A 301 24.60 46.62 -5.75
CA ARG A 301 24.52 47.73 -4.80
C ARG A 301 24.81 47.22 -3.39
N ASP A 302 25.99 47.63 -2.93
CA ASP A 302 26.34 47.80 -1.53
C ASP A 302 25.37 48.80 -0.87
N ASP A 303 24.88 48.49 0.33
CA ASP A 303 24.52 49.53 1.29
C ASP A 303 24.96 49.11 2.71
N ASP A 304 25.89 49.91 3.20
CA ASP A 304 26.47 49.97 4.53
C ASP A 304 25.43 50.43 5.57
N ARG A 305 25.49 49.87 6.80
CA ARG A 305 25.37 50.53 8.13
C ARG A 305 24.76 49.60 9.22
N PRO A 306 24.95 49.89 10.52
CA PRO A 306 26.19 49.75 11.26
C PRO A 306 26.02 48.81 12.48
N ARG A 307 27.17 48.46 13.08
CA ARG A 307 27.30 47.70 14.32
C ARG A 307 26.72 48.46 15.52
N GLU A 308 25.93 47.78 16.34
CA GLU A 308 25.92 47.99 17.79
C GLU A 308 26.19 46.67 18.52
N ARG A 309 27.15 46.77 19.44
CA ARG A 309 27.51 45.75 20.43
C ARG A 309 26.63 46.00 21.65
N ASP A 310 26.14 44.94 22.27
CA ASP A 310 26.11 44.73 23.74
C ASP A 310 25.71 43.26 23.97
N ARG A 311 26.61 42.42 24.51
CA ARG A 311 26.75 42.12 25.95
C ARG A 311 25.39 41.85 26.61
N ASP A 312 25.04 40.58 26.84
CA ASP A 312 25.27 39.91 28.11
C ASP A 312 24.51 38.57 28.24
N GLN A 313 25.17 37.61 28.90
CA GLN A 313 24.61 36.56 29.76
C GLN A 313 23.80 35.40 29.15
N ASP A 314 24.56 34.36 28.82
CA ASP A 314 24.62 33.11 29.63
C ASP A 314 23.38 32.80 30.50
N ARG A 315 22.44 32.04 29.91
CA ARG A 315 21.63 31.07 30.65
C ARG A 315 21.48 29.82 29.80
N ARG A 316 22.44 28.91 29.96
CA ARG A 316 22.27 27.49 29.62
C ARG A 316 21.02 26.97 30.35
N ARG A 317 19.94 26.82 29.60
CA ARG A 317 18.75 26.11 30.06
C ARG A 317 19.00 24.65 29.75
N ASP A 318 19.38 23.91 30.79
CA ASP A 318 19.43 22.44 30.76
C ASP A 318 18.06 21.91 30.32
N GLU A 319 17.99 21.41 29.09
CA GLU A 319 16.86 20.61 28.64
C GLU A 319 16.92 19.25 29.36
N PRO A 320 15.82 18.80 29.98
CA PRO A 320 15.78 17.50 30.64
C PRO A 320 15.95 16.40 29.58
N ARG A 321 17.09 15.72 29.69
CA ARG A 321 17.46 14.52 28.94
C ARG A 321 16.42 13.43 29.22
N GLU A 322 15.59 13.10 28.24
CA GLU A 322 14.67 11.96 28.31
C GLU A 322 15.48 10.67 28.53
N GLU A 323 15.30 10.06 29.71
CA GLU A 323 15.84 8.76 30.04
C GLU A 323 15.15 7.69 29.19
N LYS A 324 15.94 6.94 28.42
CA LYS A 324 15.47 5.77 27.67
C LYS A 324 14.85 4.75 28.65
N PRO A 325 13.70 4.13 28.34
CA PRO A 325 13.09 3.13 29.20
C PRO A 325 14.02 1.93 29.37
N LYS A 326 14.22 1.54 30.63
CA LYS A 326 14.97 0.36 31.06
C LYS A 326 14.23 -0.93 30.72
N ASP A 327 14.99 -1.90 30.24
CA ASP A 327 14.83 -3.36 30.27
C ASP A 327 13.42 -3.97 30.14
N GLU A 328 13.20 -4.71 29.05
CA GLU A 328 12.06 -5.61 28.88
C GLU A 328 12.06 -6.70 29.98
N PRO A 329 10.93 -6.94 30.67
CA PRO A 329 10.84 -7.96 31.69
C PRO A 329 11.02 -9.36 31.09
N LYS A 330 12.17 -9.98 31.37
CA LYS A 330 12.45 -11.39 31.10
C LYS A 330 11.83 -12.25 32.21
N GLY A 331 10.57 -12.67 32.03
CA GLY A 331 9.91 -13.64 32.91
C GLY A 331 8.51 -14.02 32.43
N ASP A 332 8.05 -15.20 32.83
CA ASP A 332 6.69 -15.72 32.55
C ASP A 332 5.66 -15.21 33.56
N THR A 333 5.80 -13.95 33.99
CA THR A 333 4.93 -13.32 34.98
C THR A 333 4.11 -12.20 34.34
N CYS A 334 2.82 -12.15 34.65
CA CYS A 334 1.94 -11.08 34.19
C CYS A 334 2.34 -9.77 34.90
N PRO A 335 2.59 -8.66 34.18
CA PRO A 335 2.98 -7.38 34.78
C PRO A 335 1.88 -6.76 35.66
N ALA A 336 0.62 -7.16 35.49
CA ALA A 336 -0.49 -6.76 36.34
C ALA A 336 -0.73 -7.70 37.54
N GLY A 337 0.12 -8.73 37.73
CA GLY A 337 0.04 -9.67 38.86
C GLY A 337 -0.99 -10.80 38.71
N TYR A 338 -1.61 -10.96 37.54
CA TYR A 338 -2.57 -12.03 37.25
C TYR A 338 -1.89 -13.37 36.91
N LYS A 339 -2.68 -14.45 36.77
CA LYS A 339 -2.15 -15.78 36.45
C LYS A 339 -1.78 -15.87 34.98
N PHE A 340 -0.49 -15.92 34.71
CA PHE A 340 0.06 -16.23 33.39
C PHE A 340 0.16 -17.76 33.23
N PRO A 341 -0.32 -18.39 32.14
CA PRO A 341 -1.02 -17.81 30.98
C PRO A 341 -2.56 -17.87 31.05
N ASP A 342 -3.14 -18.35 32.16
CA ASP A 342 -4.57 -18.68 32.27
C ASP A 342 -5.54 -17.49 32.11
N ASP A 343 -5.09 -16.27 32.42
CA ASP A 343 -5.93 -15.06 32.40
C ASP A 343 -5.81 -14.22 31.11
N TRP A 344 -5.32 -14.82 30.02
CA TRP A 344 -5.22 -14.15 28.72
C TRP A 344 -6.59 -13.62 28.25
N ASP A 345 -6.62 -12.32 27.96
CA ASP A 345 -7.77 -11.56 27.47
C ASP A 345 -9.02 -11.52 28.38
N LYS A 346 -8.87 -11.84 29.67
CA LYS A 346 -9.99 -11.81 30.63
C LYS A 346 -10.14 -10.51 31.41
N LYS A 347 -9.12 -9.65 31.42
CA LYS A 347 -9.06 -8.44 32.26
C LYS A 347 -8.99 -7.18 31.40
N PRO A 348 -9.58 -6.05 31.83
CA PRO A 348 -9.55 -4.80 31.07
C PRO A 348 -8.13 -4.33 30.74
N GLU A 349 -7.17 -4.58 31.64
CA GLU A 349 -5.77 -4.21 31.49
C GLU A 349 -5.03 -5.05 30.43
N CYS A 350 -5.61 -6.16 29.97
CA CYS A 350 -5.04 -7.00 28.91
C CYS A 350 -4.90 -6.21 27.60
N SER A 351 -5.86 -5.33 27.28
CA SER A 351 -5.88 -4.54 26.04
C SER A 351 -4.66 -3.63 25.84
N LYS A 352 -3.96 -3.27 26.92
CA LYS A 352 -2.76 -2.41 26.90
C LYS A 352 -1.51 -3.15 27.39
N CYS A 353 -1.56 -4.47 27.54
CA CYS A 353 -0.51 -5.25 28.16
C CYS A 353 0.63 -5.55 27.17
N LYS A 354 1.85 -5.12 27.48
CA LYS A 354 3.05 -5.32 26.63
C LYS A 354 3.45 -6.79 26.41
N VAL A 355 2.92 -7.72 27.22
CA VAL A 355 3.19 -9.16 27.10
C VAL A 355 1.94 -9.94 26.68
N TRP A 356 0.93 -9.28 26.11
CA TRP A 356 -0.34 -9.90 25.72
C TRP A 356 -0.14 -11.05 24.72
N ASP A 357 0.67 -10.84 23.68
CA ASP A 357 0.96 -11.86 22.66
C ASP A 357 1.63 -13.10 23.28
N ARG A 358 2.66 -12.90 24.11
CA ARG A 358 3.36 -14.00 24.81
C ARG A 358 2.43 -14.80 25.73
N CYS A 359 1.46 -14.13 26.36
CA CYS A 359 0.47 -14.78 27.21
C CYS A 359 -0.47 -15.69 26.40
N GLY A 360 -0.90 -15.22 25.22
CA GLY A 360 -1.70 -16.01 24.28
C GLY A 360 -0.95 -17.24 23.77
N ASP A 361 0.32 -17.07 23.40
CA ASP A 361 1.18 -18.17 22.93
C ASP A 361 1.38 -19.25 23.99
N ALA A 362 1.64 -18.84 25.24
CA ALA A 362 1.79 -19.77 26.36
C ALA A 362 0.48 -20.50 26.69
N LEU A 363 -0.68 -19.85 26.53
CA LEU A 363 -1.99 -20.49 26.72
C LEU A 363 -2.24 -21.55 25.63
N GLU A 364 -1.90 -21.27 24.38
CA GLU A 364 -2.05 -22.25 23.28
C GLU A 364 -1.07 -23.41 23.42
N ALA A 365 0.17 -23.17 23.87
CA ALA A 365 1.14 -24.23 24.17
C ALA A 365 0.65 -25.16 25.29
N THR A 366 0.08 -24.62 26.37
CA THR A 366 -0.48 -25.43 27.47
C THR A 366 -1.73 -26.22 27.05
N LYS A 367 -2.58 -25.68 26.16
CA LYS A 367 -3.70 -26.43 25.57
C LYS A 367 -3.22 -27.59 24.70
N LYS A 368 -2.18 -27.37 23.89
CA LYS A 368 -1.58 -28.42 23.04
C LYS A 368 -0.94 -29.54 23.87
N ALA A 369 -0.27 -29.22 24.98
CA ALA A 369 0.34 -30.22 25.85
C ALA A 369 -0.67 -31.09 26.63
N LYS A 370 -1.91 -30.62 26.77
CA LYS A 370 -3.00 -31.35 27.46
C LYS A 370 -3.84 -32.22 26.51
N LYS A 371 -3.60 -32.14 25.21
CA LYS A 371 -4.33 -32.84 24.16
C LYS A 371 -3.45 -33.97 23.62
#